data_AF-A0A445A6D3-F1
#
_entry.id   AF-A0A445A6D3-F1
#
_cell.length_a   1.000
_cell.length_b   1.000
_cell.length_c   1.000
_cell.angle_alpha   90.00
_cell.angle_beta   90.00
_cell.angle_gamma   90.00
#
_symmetry.space_group_name_H-M   'P 1'
#
loop_
_entity.id
_entity.type
_entity.pdbx_description
1 polymer ?
#
loop_
_entity_poly.entity_id
_entity_poly.type
_entity_poly.pdbx_seq_one_letter_code
_entity_poly.pdbx_strand_id
1 'polypeptide(L)'
;MRESISGGSSNLWKALQKLWPQIQKGVIHRIGNGQNTKFWTDSWLHMDGCLLDYKDPNTNIDGINALVSDLVDDTGEWRYDELKNLVTEESFLQIVAMPAPRRTDPPDSIAWKHSPDG
;
A
#
# COMPACT_ATOMS: atom_id res chain seq x y z
N MET A 1 21.42 43.81 -12.12
CA MET A 1 21.37 43.37 -10.71
C MET A 1 20.57 42.07 -10.70
N ARG A 2 21.23 40.91 -10.53
CA ARG A 2 20.56 39.61 -10.44
C ARG A 2 20.38 39.28 -8.97
N GLU A 3 19.16 39.25 -8.49
CA GLU A 3 18.88 38.75 -7.15
C GLU A 3 19.05 37.23 -7.14
N SER A 4 20.04 36.76 -6.40
CA SER A 4 20.20 35.36 -6.05
C SER A 4 19.21 35.02 -4.94
N ILE A 5 18.14 34.28 -5.27
CA ILE A 5 17.24 33.70 -4.28
C ILE A 5 18.04 32.63 -3.51
N SER A 6 18.45 32.97 -2.29
CA SER A 6 19.00 32.00 -1.33
C SER A 6 17.90 31.01 -0.98
N GLY A 7 18.01 29.77 -1.48
CA GLY A 7 17.07 28.68 -1.29
C GLY A 7 17.06 28.15 0.14
N GLY A 8 16.49 28.92 1.08
CA GLY A 8 16.20 28.46 2.42
C GLY A 8 14.89 27.68 2.44
N SER A 9 14.94 26.35 2.61
CA SER A 9 13.72 25.57 2.81
C SER A 9 12.95 26.04 4.04
N SER A 10 11.64 26.23 3.88
CA SER A 10 10.73 26.74 4.93
C SER A 10 10.88 25.95 6.23
N ASN A 11 10.93 26.66 7.37
CA ASN A 11 10.96 26.01 8.70
C ASN A 11 9.74 25.10 8.91
N LEU A 12 8.60 25.44 8.31
CA LEU A 12 7.42 24.59 8.31
C LEU A 12 7.65 23.28 7.53
N TRP A 13 8.28 23.36 6.35
CA TRP A 13 8.59 22.16 5.56
C TRP A 13 9.56 21.24 6.30
N LYS A 14 10.60 21.80 6.93
CA LYS A 14 11.54 21.04 7.76
C LYS A 14 10.84 20.36 8.95
N ALA A 15 9.86 21.03 9.56
CA ALA A 15 9.07 20.45 10.64
C ALA A 15 8.17 19.32 10.13
N LEU A 16 7.48 19.52 8.99
CA LEU A 16 6.67 18.48 8.35
C LEU A 16 7.49 17.26 7.93
N GLN A 17 8.70 17.47 7.39
CA GLN A 17 9.62 16.36 7.07
C GLN A 17 9.95 15.50 8.29
N LYS A 18 10.10 16.11 9.48
CA LYS A 18 10.31 15.36 10.74
C LYS A 18 9.08 14.56 11.16
N LEU A 19 7.89 15.04 10.81
CA LEU A 19 6.61 14.37 11.09
C LEU A 19 6.20 13.38 9.99
N TRP A 20 6.92 13.32 8.87
CA TRP A 20 6.61 12.47 7.73
C TRP A 20 6.35 11.00 8.11
N PRO A 21 7.16 10.36 9.00
CA PRO A 21 6.89 8.97 9.41
C PRO A 21 5.56 8.79 10.13
N GLN A 22 5.05 9.83 10.81
CA GLN A 22 3.75 9.80 11.49
C GLN A 22 2.62 10.02 10.49
N ILE A 23 2.82 10.93 9.53
CA ILE A 23 1.87 11.17 8.43
C ILE A 23 1.68 9.89 7.62
N GLN A 24 2.77 9.16 7.31
CA GLN A 24 2.70 7.89 6.58
C GLN A 24 1.83 6.83 7.28
N LYS A 25 1.75 6.84 8.62
CA LYS A 25 0.87 5.93 9.37
C LYS A 25 -0.62 6.28 9.25
N GLY A 26 -0.93 7.54 8.91
CA GLY A 26 -2.30 8.01 8.70
C GLY A 26 -2.79 7.85 7.27
N VAL A 27 -1.99 7.25 6.40
CA VAL A 27 -2.24 7.13 4.96
C VAL A 27 -2.49 5.67 4.60
N ILE A 28 -3.44 5.43 3.69
CA ILE A 28 -3.75 4.12 3.12
C ILE A 28 -3.74 4.21 1.58
N HIS A 29 -3.28 3.15 0.93
CA HIS A 29 -3.33 2.95 -0.51
C HIS A 29 -4.66 2.32 -0.88
N ARG A 30 -5.46 3.02 -1.67
CA ARG A 30 -6.66 2.46 -2.29
C ARG A 30 -6.29 1.72 -3.55
N ILE A 31 -6.67 0.46 -3.59
CA ILE A 31 -6.48 -0.38 -4.75
C ILE A 31 -7.49 0.01 -5.83
N GLY A 32 -6.97 0.40 -6.99
CA GLY A 32 -7.71 0.51 -8.23
C GLY A 32 -7.30 -0.67 -9.11
N ASN A 33 -6.35 -0.45 -10.01
CA ASN A 33 -5.83 -1.49 -10.90
C ASN A 33 -4.68 -2.33 -10.31
N GLY A 34 -4.21 -2.00 -9.10
CA GLY A 34 -3.19 -2.76 -8.36
C GLY A 34 -1.77 -2.65 -8.91
N GLN A 35 -1.52 -1.82 -9.93
CA GLN A 35 -0.24 -1.76 -10.64
C GLN A 35 0.79 -0.82 -9.98
N ASN A 36 0.40 -0.03 -8.97
CA ASN A 36 1.29 0.94 -8.31
C ASN A 36 1.36 0.75 -6.79
N THR A 37 0.67 -0.26 -6.25
CA THR A 37 0.67 -0.58 -4.82
C THR A 37 1.43 -1.87 -4.59
N LYS A 38 2.43 -1.81 -3.71
CA LYS A 38 3.21 -2.98 -3.30
C LYS A 38 2.41 -3.82 -2.31
N PHE A 39 2.27 -5.10 -2.63
CA PHE A 39 1.50 -6.05 -1.83
C PHE A 39 1.97 -6.10 -0.38
N TRP A 40 3.29 -6.16 -0.15
CA TRP A 40 3.82 -6.38 1.20
C TRP A 40 4.06 -5.12 2.02
N THR A 41 4.52 -4.04 1.37
CA THR A 41 5.18 -2.92 2.04
C THR A 41 4.34 -1.65 2.08
N ASP A 42 3.32 -1.55 1.24
CA ASP A 42 2.35 -0.46 1.32
C ASP A 42 1.21 -0.87 2.25
N SER A 43 0.62 0.12 2.93
CA SER A 43 -0.58 -0.10 3.75
C SER A 43 -1.80 0.06 2.86
N TRP A 44 -2.41 -1.04 2.44
CA TRP A 44 -3.59 -1.05 1.55
C TRP A 44 -4.76 -1.87 2.09
N LEU A 45 -4.57 -2.52 3.24
CA LEU A 45 -5.63 -3.14 4.03
C LEU A 45 -5.97 -2.24 5.20
N HIS A 46 -7.20 -2.36 5.73
CA HIS A 46 -7.65 -1.67 6.94
C HIS A 46 -7.05 -2.29 8.22
N MET A 47 -5.73 -2.41 8.25
CA MET A 47 -4.92 -2.92 9.35
C MET A 47 -3.97 -1.82 9.86
N ASP A 48 -3.39 -2.01 11.05
CA ASP A 48 -2.40 -1.11 11.63
C ASP A 48 -0.98 -1.40 11.12
N GLY A 49 -0.79 -1.28 9.81
CA GLY A 49 0.50 -1.48 9.16
C GLY A 49 0.39 -1.96 7.73
N CYS A 50 1.49 -2.53 7.23
CA CYS A 50 1.53 -3.24 5.96
C CYS A 50 1.49 -4.76 6.20
N LEU A 51 1.22 -5.55 5.16
CA LEU A 51 1.14 -7.01 5.30
C LEU A 51 2.44 -7.64 5.84
N LEU A 52 3.58 -7.01 5.57
CA LEU A 52 4.87 -7.47 6.07
C LEU A 52 4.94 -7.51 7.61
N ASP A 53 4.24 -6.59 8.29
CA ASP A 53 4.20 -6.51 9.76
C ASP A 53 3.45 -7.69 10.40
N TYR A 54 2.58 -8.35 9.61
CA TYR A 54 1.72 -9.45 10.05
C TYR A 54 2.11 -10.81 9.46
N LYS A 55 3.24 -10.89 8.76
CA LYS A 55 3.70 -12.15 8.13
C LYS A 55 4.00 -13.22 9.20
N ASP A 56 3.83 -14.49 8.85
CA ASP A 56 4.40 -15.57 9.65
C ASP A 56 5.95 -15.42 9.66
N PRO A 57 6.60 -15.49 10.84
CA PRO A 57 8.06 -15.44 10.94
C PRO A 57 8.78 -16.44 10.02
N ASN A 58 8.18 -17.61 9.78
CA ASN A 58 8.75 -18.69 8.98
C ASN A 58 8.49 -18.54 7.47
N THR A 59 7.58 -17.65 7.07
CA THR A 59 7.34 -17.38 5.64
C THR A 59 8.50 -16.58 5.07
N ASN A 60 9.19 -17.19 4.10
CA ASN A 60 10.15 -16.50 3.25
C ASN A 60 9.41 -15.80 2.12
N ILE A 61 9.67 -14.50 1.94
CA ILE A 61 9.00 -13.68 0.93
C ILE A 61 9.97 -13.53 -0.25
N ASP A 62 9.80 -14.36 -1.27
CA ASP A 62 10.63 -14.34 -2.49
C ASP A 62 10.27 -13.19 -3.46
N GLY A 63 9.27 -12.37 -3.11
CA GLY A 63 8.76 -11.28 -3.94
C GLY A 63 8.36 -10.04 -3.14
N ILE A 64 9.26 -9.45 -2.36
CA ILE A 64 8.94 -8.29 -1.50
C ILE A 64 8.41 -7.07 -2.28
N ASN A 65 8.78 -6.96 -3.56
CA ASN A 65 8.35 -5.89 -4.46
C ASN A 65 7.14 -6.28 -5.33
N ALA A 66 6.50 -7.43 -5.06
CA ALA A 66 5.28 -7.81 -5.76
C ALA A 66 4.22 -6.71 -5.64
N LEU A 67 3.56 -6.42 -6.75
CA LEU A 67 2.44 -5.51 -6.83
C LEU A 67 1.16 -6.26 -6.49
N VAL A 68 0.12 -5.55 -6.04
CA VAL A 68 -1.18 -6.17 -5.77
C VAL A 68 -1.75 -6.84 -7.04
N SER A 69 -1.51 -6.26 -8.22
CA SER A 69 -1.91 -6.85 -9.49
C SER A 69 -1.21 -8.18 -9.84
N ASP A 70 -0.05 -8.46 -9.25
CA ASP A 70 0.69 -9.71 -9.53
C ASP A 70 0.00 -10.93 -8.90
N LEU A 71 -0.83 -10.70 -7.88
CA LEU A 71 -1.59 -11.73 -7.16
C LEU A 71 -2.98 -11.97 -7.79
N VAL A 72 -3.20 -11.45 -9.00
CA VAL A 72 -4.40 -11.70 -9.81
C VAL A 72 -4.04 -12.67 -10.93
N ASP A 73 -4.96 -13.59 -11.24
CA ASP A 73 -4.81 -14.56 -12.30
C ASP A 73 -5.27 -14.03 -13.67
N ASP A 74 -5.08 -14.83 -14.72
CA ASP A 74 -5.44 -14.45 -16.08
C ASP A 74 -6.96 -14.37 -16.31
N THR A 75 -7.77 -14.88 -15.37
CA THR A 75 -9.23 -14.77 -15.40
C THR A 75 -9.74 -13.46 -14.77
N GLY A 76 -8.84 -12.73 -14.10
CA GLY A 76 -9.16 -11.49 -13.40
C GLY A 76 -9.63 -11.72 -11.96
N GLU A 77 -9.36 -12.89 -11.40
CA GLU A 77 -9.67 -13.25 -10.02
C GLU A 77 -8.39 -13.32 -9.17
N TRP A 78 -8.53 -13.27 -7.85
CA TRP A 78 -7.40 -13.45 -6.96
C TRP A 78 -6.79 -14.85 -7.12
N ARG A 79 -5.46 -14.96 -6.99
CA ARG A 79 -4.77 -16.25 -6.86
C ARG A 79 -5.01 -16.84 -5.48
N TYR A 80 -6.23 -17.33 -5.22
CA TYR A 80 -6.70 -17.75 -3.89
C TYR A 80 -5.77 -18.74 -3.20
N ASP A 81 -5.32 -19.78 -3.92
CA ASP A 81 -4.43 -20.80 -3.37
C ASP A 81 -3.05 -20.23 -3.01
N GLU A 82 -2.53 -19.30 -3.81
CA GLU A 82 -1.26 -18.62 -3.53
C GLU A 82 -1.40 -17.73 -2.30
N LEU A 83 -2.42 -16.87 -2.26
CA LEU A 83 -2.69 -15.99 -1.13
C LEU A 83 -2.87 -16.75 0.18
N LYS A 84 -3.62 -17.85 0.17
CA LYS A 84 -3.87 -18.67 1.37
C LYS A 84 -2.59 -19.25 1.98
N ASN A 85 -1.58 -19.52 1.15
CA ASN A 85 -0.28 -20.01 1.62
C ASN A 85 0.70 -18.87 1.95
N LEU A 86 0.48 -17.69 1.38
CA LEU A 86 1.39 -16.56 1.46
C LEU A 86 1.16 -15.70 2.72
N VAL A 87 -0.11 -15.49 3.09
CA VAL A 87 -0.50 -14.59 4.19
C VAL A 87 -1.24 -15.33 5.30
N THR A 88 -1.42 -14.67 6.44
CA THR A 88 -2.24 -15.20 7.54
C THR A 88 -3.72 -15.31 7.15
N GLU A 89 -4.47 -16.17 7.83
CA GLU A 89 -5.90 -16.36 7.56
C GLU A 89 -6.70 -15.05 7.67
N GLU A 90 -6.38 -14.21 8.68
CA GLU A 90 -7.00 -12.89 8.85
C GLU A 90 -6.75 -11.98 7.63
N SER A 91 -5.49 -11.89 7.18
CA SER A 91 -5.10 -11.11 6.00
C SER A 91 -5.78 -11.65 4.74
N PHE A 92 -5.81 -12.97 4.58
CA PHE A 92 -6.46 -13.63 3.46
C PHE A 92 -7.93 -13.25 3.36
N LEU A 93 -8.68 -13.34 4.47
CA LEU A 93 -10.09 -13.00 4.52
C LEU A 93 -10.36 -11.54 4.15
N GLN A 94 -9.50 -10.61 4.56
CA GLN A 94 -9.63 -9.19 4.16
C GLN A 94 -9.36 -8.99 2.67
N ILE A 95 -8.34 -9.64 2.12
CA ILE A 95 -7.99 -9.53 0.69
C ILE A 95 -9.13 -10.04 -0.18
N VAL A 96 -9.64 -11.25 0.10
CA VAL A 96 -10.69 -11.87 -0.72
C VAL A 96 -12.08 -11.25 -0.52
N ALA A 97 -12.28 -10.43 0.52
CA ALA A 97 -13.49 -9.63 0.68
C ALA A 97 -13.54 -8.44 -0.30
N MET A 98 -12.40 -8.05 -0.87
CA MET A 98 -12.32 -7.03 -1.92
C MET A 98 -12.36 -7.69 -3.31
N PRO A 99 -12.95 -7.02 -4.32
CA PRO A 99 -12.83 -7.49 -5.69
C PRO A 99 -11.38 -7.47 -6.14
N ALA A 100 -10.97 -8.48 -6.91
CA ALA A 100 -9.67 -8.50 -7.53
C ALA A 100 -9.51 -7.31 -8.49
N PRO A 101 -8.36 -6.60 -8.46
CA PRO A 101 -8.15 -5.43 -9.30
C PRO A 101 -8.06 -5.83 -10.77
N ARG A 102 -8.71 -5.05 -11.63
CA ARG A 102 -8.69 -5.23 -13.08
C ARG A 102 -7.83 -4.17 -13.71
N ARG A 103 -7.16 -4.52 -14.82
CA ARG A 103 -6.37 -3.55 -15.61
C ARG A 103 -7.19 -2.36 -16.11
N THR A 104 -8.50 -2.52 -16.25
CA THR A 104 -9.43 -1.47 -16.69
C THR A 104 -9.88 -0.55 -15.57
N ASP A 105 -9.60 -0.89 -14.31
CA ASP A 105 -9.98 -0.07 -13.17
C ASP A 105 -9.14 1.22 -13.12
N PRO A 106 -9.63 2.25 -12.41
CA PRO A 106 -8.86 3.47 -12.18
C PRO A 106 -7.48 3.17 -11.57
N PRO A 107 -6.49 4.07 -11.72
CA PRO A 107 -5.21 3.92 -11.05
C PRO A 107 -5.35 3.88 -9.53
N ASP A 108 -4.44 3.17 -8.87
CA ASP A 108 -4.31 3.22 -7.42
C ASP A 108 -4.15 4.66 -6.91
N SER A 109 -4.67 4.92 -5.73
CA SER A 109 -4.65 6.27 -5.13
C SER A 109 -4.32 6.24 -3.65
N ILE A 110 -3.96 7.40 -3.11
CA ILE A 110 -3.63 7.57 -1.71
C ILE A 110 -4.80 8.26 -1.00
N ALA A 111 -5.19 7.72 0.15
CA ALA A 111 -6.25 8.26 1.00
C ALA A 111 -5.80 8.42 2.46
N TRP A 112 -6.55 9.21 3.22
CA TRP A 112 -6.37 9.31 4.67
C TRP A 112 -7.16 8.21 5.37
N LYS A 113 -6.49 7.39 6.18
CA LYS A 113 -7.07 6.24 6.89
C LYS A 113 -8.28 6.59 7.79
N HIS A 114 -8.39 7.83 8.25
CA HIS A 114 -9.46 8.28 9.16
C HIS A 114 -10.54 9.13 8.48
N SER A 115 -10.49 9.29 7.15
CA SER A 115 -11.56 9.99 6.43
C SER A 115 -12.72 9.03 6.11
N PRO A 116 -13.94 9.49 5.80
CA PRO A 116 -15.08 8.62 5.48
C PRO A 116 -14.87 7.76 4.24
N ASP A 117 -13.94 8.18 3.39
CA ASP A 117 -13.47 7.46 2.23
C ASP A 117 -12.23 6.60 2.57
N GLY A 118 -11.67 6.73 3.77
CA GLY A 118 -10.54 5.97 4.31
C GLY A 118 -10.88 4.53 4.60
#